data_AF-A0A0Q7I3Y3-F1
#
_entry.id   AF-A0A0Q7I3Y3-F1
#
_cell.length_a   1.000
_cell.length_b   1.000
_cell.length_c   1.000
_cell.angle_alpha   90.00
_cell.angle_beta   90.00
_cell.angle_gamma   90.00
#
_symmetry.space_group_name_H-M   'P 1'
#
loop_
_entity.id
_entity.type
_entity.pdbx_description
1 polymer ?
#
loop_
_entity_poly.entity_id
_entity_poly.type
_entity_poly.pdbx_seq_one_letter_code
_entity_poly.pdbx_strand_id
1 'polypeptide(L)'
;MSKSKNPKARHVRLLSSGFFPPEMPDCFYSERLGRKREPILKSFDQIPSKKNGPPHFHLLKGERAIFSFPRFGREDRRHSYINPISYFYLSKVLAENYVSIRKLNRRSRMSVAPTIFDWAGERALIRPAFDARDSQHVTLNAGFEFLAEGDIAAFFHSIYTHVIPWAVHGKAVAKRRKQDFGLYGNVLDLLVRNAQDGQTIGLPVGPDTSRLIAELIGTAIDKSIQTSLKGKRKWSARERGAMRFVDDYVFGCSSHQEAEIVLATLRRCANDFELELNNSKTRISPTGPFFAAAWKEHVRGLLPAIGSDKGSLLRYFYGIEAAVRAHPEANVAKFALQNARRLFLETHDWPLVEDYLLSSYRQNAAVLPTVVEILILRHLDRKDVAIERISSFVSARFAALALLQKRGEVCWLLYLCICLQTSIRSAAIAELFAAEDSAVAILIADAKRLGLVQGAIDQRTWDASLTKEGLRSSMWLYSYESALKGLNAAGTTAHVTSDPYFGPLLAQDVEFYRSGSSHLNRGTFLLRLRLERVRQQLQQAAVQEDLADEFVDFEDASEGEPDGAFDFY
;
A
#
# COMPACT_ATOMS: atom_id res chain seq x y z
N MET A 1 22.42 -9.75 -18.17
CA MET A 1 21.29 -8.99 -18.77
C MET A 1 20.00 -9.78 -18.58
N SER A 2 19.21 -9.46 -17.55
CA SER A 2 17.91 -10.10 -17.32
C SER A 2 16.96 -9.78 -18.50
N LYS A 3 16.36 -10.82 -19.11
CA LYS A 3 15.34 -10.63 -20.14
C LYS A 3 14.13 -9.97 -19.48
N SER A 4 13.93 -8.68 -19.75
CA SER A 4 12.74 -7.92 -19.36
C SER A 4 11.49 -8.79 -19.48
N LYS A 5 10.82 -9.07 -18.34
CA LYS A 5 9.69 -10.01 -18.32
C LYS A 5 8.59 -9.54 -19.29
N ASN A 6 7.90 -10.48 -19.93
CA ASN A 6 6.87 -10.14 -20.92
C ASN A 6 5.63 -9.46 -20.27
N PRO A 7 4.77 -8.78 -21.05
CA PRO A 7 3.56 -8.14 -20.53
C PRO A 7 2.65 -9.07 -19.72
N LYS A 8 2.56 -10.35 -20.13
CA LYS A 8 1.77 -11.36 -19.42
C LYS A 8 2.27 -11.55 -17.98
N ALA A 9 3.58 -11.74 -17.78
CA ALA A 9 4.17 -11.92 -16.45
C ALA A 9 3.92 -10.71 -15.55
N ARG A 10 4.05 -9.49 -16.08
CA ARG A 10 3.76 -8.24 -15.34
C ARG A 10 2.30 -8.14 -14.92
N HIS A 11 1.40 -8.50 -15.83
CA HIS A 11 -0.02 -8.50 -15.54
C HIS A 11 -0.37 -9.53 -14.46
N VAL A 12 0.15 -10.76 -14.55
CA VAL A 12 0.00 -11.77 -13.49
C VAL A 12 0.51 -11.23 -12.15
N ARG A 13 1.68 -10.57 -12.14
CA ARG A 13 2.25 -10.01 -10.91
C ARG A 13 1.40 -8.91 -10.30
N LEU A 14 0.89 -7.97 -11.11
CA LEU A 14 -0.04 -6.94 -10.66
C LEU A 14 -1.30 -7.56 -10.07
N LEU A 15 -1.90 -8.53 -10.76
CA LEU A 15 -3.10 -9.23 -10.28
C LEU A 15 -2.86 -9.98 -8.96
N SER A 16 -1.73 -10.66 -8.82
CA SER A 16 -1.44 -11.47 -7.63
C SER A 16 -1.05 -10.67 -6.39
N SER A 17 -0.39 -9.52 -6.57
CA SER A 17 0.35 -8.85 -5.49
C SER A 17 0.19 -7.33 -5.46
N GLY A 18 -0.53 -6.75 -6.40
CA GLY A 18 -0.70 -5.31 -6.52
C GLY A 18 -2.13 -4.80 -6.31
N PHE A 19 -3.08 -5.68 -5.99
CA PHE A 19 -4.52 -5.34 -5.96
C PHE A 19 -4.94 -4.62 -4.67
N PHE A 20 -4.89 -5.31 -3.52
CA PHE A 20 -5.27 -4.73 -2.24
C PHE A 20 -4.22 -3.75 -1.72
N PRO A 21 -4.58 -2.78 -0.86
CA PRO A 21 -3.62 -2.01 -0.08
C PRO A 21 -2.80 -2.92 0.86
N PRO A 22 -1.48 -2.71 1.03
CA PRO A 22 -0.67 -3.45 2.01
C PRO A 22 -1.04 -3.15 3.47
N GLU A 23 -1.87 -2.14 3.71
CA GLU A 23 -2.36 -1.79 5.04
C GLU A 23 -3.54 -2.66 5.51
N MET A 24 -4.15 -3.43 4.62
CA MET A 24 -5.21 -4.38 4.97
C MET A 24 -4.62 -5.65 5.60
N PRO A 25 -5.39 -6.37 6.44
CA PRO A 25 -4.96 -7.67 6.96
C PRO A 25 -4.65 -8.70 5.87
N ASP A 26 -3.68 -9.60 6.12
CA ASP A 26 -3.19 -10.61 5.17
C ASP A 26 -4.25 -11.65 4.71
N CYS A 27 -5.41 -11.69 5.38
CA CYS A 27 -6.56 -12.45 4.93
C CYS A 27 -7.18 -11.91 3.63
N PHE A 28 -6.94 -10.64 3.28
CA PHE A 28 -7.33 -10.07 2.00
C PHE A 28 -6.19 -10.20 1.00
N TYR A 29 -6.42 -10.90 -0.10
CA TYR A 29 -5.36 -11.25 -1.03
C TYR A 29 -5.90 -11.44 -2.46
N SER A 30 -5.04 -11.49 -3.48
CA SER A 30 -5.52 -11.59 -4.87
C SER A 30 -4.72 -12.57 -5.72
N GLU A 31 -3.96 -13.46 -5.09
CA GLU A 31 -3.05 -14.37 -5.77
C GLU A 31 -3.75 -15.27 -6.80
N ARG A 32 -4.96 -15.76 -6.47
CA ARG A 32 -5.74 -16.60 -7.39
C ARG A 32 -6.17 -15.86 -8.65
N LEU A 33 -6.44 -14.56 -8.56
CA LEU A 33 -6.79 -13.73 -9.73
C LEU A 33 -5.66 -13.72 -10.75
N GLY A 34 -4.40 -13.62 -10.28
CA GLY A 34 -3.23 -13.70 -11.15
C GLY A 34 -2.95 -15.12 -11.65
N ARG A 35 -3.02 -16.13 -10.79
CA ARG A 35 -2.82 -17.55 -11.17
C ARG A 35 -3.84 -18.03 -12.23
N LYS A 36 -5.07 -17.50 -12.20
CA LYS A 36 -6.16 -17.86 -13.13
C LYS A 36 -6.35 -16.86 -14.28
N ARG A 37 -5.36 -15.99 -14.53
CA ARG A 37 -5.47 -14.92 -15.54
C ARG A 37 -5.87 -15.44 -16.93
N GLU A 38 -5.25 -16.50 -17.44
CA GLU A 38 -5.51 -17.04 -18.78
C GLU A 38 -6.97 -17.49 -19.01
N PRO A 39 -7.53 -18.42 -18.21
CA PRO A 39 -8.92 -18.84 -18.40
C PRO A 39 -9.93 -17.70 -18.20
N ILE A 40 -9.64 -16.77 -17.28
CA ILE A 40 -10.46 -15.58 -17.05
C ILE A 40 -10.46 -14.67 -18.29
N LEU A 41 -9.27 -14.34 -18.82
CA LEU A 41 -9.14 -13.50 -20.01
C LEU A 41 -9.86 -14.11 -21.21
N LYS A 42 -9.71 -15.43 -21.43
CA LYS A 42 -10.40 -16.15 -22.51
C LYS A 42 -11.93 -16.01 -22.41
N SER A 43 -12.47 -16.03 -21.19
CA SER A 43 -13.90 -15.85 -20.95
C SER A 43 -14.33 -14.40 -21.18
N PHE A 44 -13.52 -13.44 -20.75
CA PHE A 44 -13.80 -12.02 -20.96
C PHE A 44 -13.77 -11.61 -22.44
N ASP A 45 -12.85 -12.17 -23.22
CA ASP A 45 -12.72 -11.89 -24.65
C ASP A 45 -13.94 -12.40 -25.47
N GLN A 46 -14.75 -13.29 -24.91
CA GLN A 46 -16.00 -13.77 -25.52
C GLN A 46 -17.17 -12.81 -25.33
N ILE A 47 -17.04 -11.80 -24.47
CA ILE A 47 -18.12 -10.86 -24.19
C ILE A 47 -18.28 -9.92 -25.40
N PRO A 48 -19.44 -9.92 -26.09
CA PRO A 48 -19.61 -9.19 -27.32
C PRO A 48 -19.54 -7.68 -27.06
N SER A 49 -18.83 -6.98 -27.93
CA SER A 49 -18.85 -5.51 -27.98
C SER A 49 -19.99 -5.04 -28.88
N LYS A 50 -20.53 -3.84 -28.64
CA LYS A 50 -21.51 -3.23 -29.56
C LYS A 50 -20.88 -3.10 -30.95
N LYS A 51 -21.65 -3.35 -32.03
CA LYS A 51 -21.17 -3.23 -33.42
C LYS A 51 -20.55 -1.84 -33.66
N ASN A 52 -19.29 -1.78 -34.10
CA ASN A 52 -18.49 -0.56 -34.23
C ASN A 52 -18.32 0.27 -32.94
N GLY A 53 -18.59 -0.33 -31.78
CA GLY A 53 -18.46 0.29 -30.47
C GLY A 53 -17.13 -0.07 -29.79
N PRO A 54 -16.80 0.60 -28.67
CA PRO A 54 -15.62 0.26 -27.89
C PRO A 54 -15.74 -1.15 -27.29
N PRO A 55 -14.62 -1.76 -26.90
CA PRO A 55 -14.61 -3.01 -26.14
C PRO A 55 -15.55 -2.94 -24.94
N HIS A 56 -16.28 -4.02 -24.63
CA HIS A 56 -17.30 -4.01 -23.56
C HIS A 56 -16.76 -3.52 -22.21
N PHE A 57 -15.50 -3.81 -21.86
CA PHE A 57 -14.89 -3.36 -20.62
C PHE A 57 -14.72 -1.84 -20.50
N HIS A 58 -14.78 -1.08 -21.61
CA HIS A 58 -14.80 0.39 -21.59
C HIS A 58 -16.09 0.95 -20.99
N LEU A 59 -17.16 0.15 -20.94
CA LEU A 59 -18.47 0.53 -20.42
C LEU A 59 -18.64 0.15 -18.95
N LEU A 60 -17.75 -0.68 -18.41
CA LEU A 60 -17.78 -1.07 -17.01
C LEU A 60 -17.46 0.13 -16.13
N LYS A 61 -18.39 0.46 -15.24
CA LYS A 61 -18.17 1.38 -14.13
C LYS A 61 -18.32 0.59 -12.84
N GLY A 62 -17.40 0.83 -11.91
CA GLY A 62 -17.47 0.27 -10.58
C GLY A 62 -17.00 1.29 -9.56
N GLU A 63 -17.59 1.22 -8.38
CA GLU A 63 -17.18 2.01 -7.24
C GLU A 63 -15.91 1.41 -6.60
N ARG A 64 -15.19 2.27 -5.89
CA ARG A 64 -14.08 1.86 -5.01
C ARG A 64 -14.62 1.65 -3.60
N ALA A 65 -14.16 0.61 -2.92
CA ALA A 65 -14.36 0.45 -1.48
C ALA A 65 -13.30 1.25 -0.73
N ILE A 66 -13.64 1.80 0.44
CA ILE A 66 -12.74 2.62 1.27
C ILE A 66 -12.23 1.79 2.45
N PHE A 67 -10.95 1.92 2.77
CA PHE A 67 -10.31 1.35 3.95
C PHE A 67 -9.49 2.43 4.67
N SER A 68 -9.91 2.83 5.87
CA SER A 68 -9.22 3.87 6.66
C SER A 68 -8.15 3.25 7.56
N PHE A 69 -6.88 3.57 7.34
CA PHE A 69 -5.76 3.05 8.12
C PHE A 69 -5.20 4.09 9.10
N PRO A 70 -4.99 3.75 10.38
CA PRO A 70 -4.52 4.70 11.38
C PRO A 70 -3.13 5.25 11.07
N ARG A 71 -2.95 6.58 11.25
CA ARG A 71 -1.65 7.25 11.16
C ARG A 71 -1.26 7.83 12.50
N PHE A 72 0.05 7.78 12.79
CA PHE A 72 0.60 8.42 13.98
C PHE A 72 0.54 9.95 13.87
N GLY A 73 -0.01 10.58 14.92
CA GLY A 73 -0.09 12.04 15.06
C GLY A 73 -0.91 12.75 13.97
N ARG A 74 -1.72 12.02 13.19
CA ARG A 74 -2.48 12.54 12.04
C ARG A 74 -3.81 11.80 11.89
N GLU A 75 -4.70 12.37 11.09
CA GLU A 75 -5.92 11.68 10.67
C GLU A 75 -5.61 10.37 9.92
N ASP A 76 -6.56 9.43 10.00
CA ASP A 76 -6.46 8.14 9.33
C ASP A 76 -6.30 8.34 7.82
N ARG A 77 -5.42 7.54 7.22
CA ARG A 77 -5.23 7.53 5.77
C ARG A 77 -6.34 6.74 5.13
N ARG A 78 -7.06 7.38 4.19
CA ARG A 78 -8.03 6.69 3.35
C ARG A 78 -7.31 5.94 2.22
N HIS A 79 -7.26 4.63 2.35
CA HIS A 79 -6.94 3.70 1.28
C HIS A 79 -8.23 3.23 0.60
N SER A 80 -8.08 2.49 -0.49
CA SER A 80 -9.19 1.94 -1.26
C SER A 80 -8.75 0.71 -2.04
N TYR A 81 -9.67 -0.19 -2.30
CA TYR A 81 -9.54 -1.23 -3.32
C TYR A 81 -10.69 -1.11 -4.30
N ILE A 82 -10.40 -1.35 -5.58
CA ILE A 82 -11.37 -1.18 -6.66
C ILE A 82 -11.97 -2.51 -7.07
N ASN A 83 -13.03 -2.46 -7.88
CA ASN A 83 -13.60 -3.65 -8.49
C ASN A 83 -12.52 -4.50 -9.21
N PRO A 84 -12.51 -5.84 -9.02
CA PRO A 84 -11.48 -6.71 -9.58
C PRO A 84 -11.42 -6.68 -11.10
N ILE A 85 -12.55 -6.45 -11.78
CA ILE A 85 -12.61 -6.38 -13.24
C ILE A 85 -11.99 -5.07 -13.73
N SER A 86 -12.31 -3.95 -13.07
CA SER A 86 -11.68 -2.65 -13.34
C SER A 86 -10.16 -2.72 -13.14
N TYR A 87 -9.71 -3.37 -12.07
CA TYR A 87 -8.28 -3.58 -11.83
C TYR A 87 -7.63 -4.47 -12.89
N PHE A 88 -8.30 -5.56 -13.30
CA PHE A 88 -7.79 -6.49 -14.30
C PHE A 88 -7.44 -5.76 -15.61
N TYR A 89 -8.37 -4.97 -16.15
CA TYR A 89 -8.11 -4.25 -17.39
C TYR A 89 -7.12 -3.09 -17.22
N LEU A 90 -7.21 -2.35 -16.11
CA LEU A 90 -6.26 -1.27 -15.83
C LEU A 90 -4.82 -1.79 -15.73
N SER A 91 -4.62 -2.86 -14.97
CA SER A 91 -3.31 -3.50 -14.81
C SER A 91 -2.82 -4.17 -16.09
N LYS A 92 -3.70 -4.75 -16.91
CA LYS A 92 -3.37 -5.26 -18.24
C LYS A 92 -2.79 -4.17 -19.15
N VAL A 93 -3.48 -3.03 -19.27
CA VAL A 93 -3.03 -1.91 -20.13
C VAL A 93 -1.69 -1.35 -19.64
N LEU A 94 -1.51 -1.23 -18.32
CA LEU A 94 -0.22 -0.82 -17.74
C LEU A 94 0.90 -1.83 -18.00
N ALA A 95 0.63 -3.12 -17.87
CA ALA A 95 1.59 -4.19 -18.11
C ALA A 95 2.05 -4.25 -19.59
N GLU A 96 1.11 -4.06 -20.52
CA GLU A 96 1.37 -4.01 -21.98
C GLU A 96 2.20 -2.79 -22.38
N ASN A 97 1.99 -1.66 -21.72
CA ASN A 97 2.68 -0.40 -22.01
C ASN A 97 3.85 -0.10 -21.06
N TYR A 98 4.21 -1.04 -20.18
CA TYR A 98 5.20 -0.80 -19.12
C TYR A 98 6.56 -0.35 -19.67
N VAL A 99 7.03 -0.94 -20.77
CA VAL A 99 8.33 -0.57 -21.37
C VAL A 99 8.31 0.89 -21.85
N SER A 100 7.22 1.31 -22.48
CA SER A 100 7.01 2.71 -22.90
C SER A 100 6.94 3.64 -21.70
N ILE A 101 6.22 3.26 -20.64
CA ILE A 101 6.12 4.01 -19.39
C ILE A 101 7.51 4.13 -18.72
N ARG A 102 8.28 3.05 -18.65
CA ARG A 102 9.63 3.06 -18.06
C ARG A 102 10.58 3.96 -18.85
N LYS A 103 10.48 3.98 -20.19
CA LYS A 103 11.22 4.92 -21.04
C LYS A 103 10.86 6.38 -20.77
N LEU A 104 9.60 6.67 -20.41
CA LEU A 104 9.20 8.00 -19.94
C LEU A 104 9.80 8.30 -18.57
N ASN A 105 9.66 7.39 -17.60
CA ASN A 105 10.13 7.56 -16.22
C ASN A 105 11.64 7.81 -16.12
N ARG A 106 12.44 7.16 -16.98
CA ARG A 106 13.91 7.39 -17.06
C ARG A 106 14.31 8.81 -17.48
N ARG A 107 13.36 9.65 -17.90
CA ARG A 107 13.65 11.06 -18.23
C ARG A 107 13.78 11.93 -16.99
N SER A 108 13.20 11.51 -15.85
CA SER A 108 13.43 12.19 -14.57
C SER A 108 14.81 11.84 -14.03
N ARG A 109 15.53 12.86 -13.55
CA ARG A 109 16.79 12.69 -12.82
C ARG A 109 16.63 12.93 -11.31
N MET A 110 15.39 13.05 -10.84
CA MET A 110 15.05 13.49 -9.49
C MET A 110 14.37 12.38 -8.69
N SER A 111 13.63 11.48 -9.36
CA SER A 111 12.89 10.43 -8.66
C SER A 111 13.81 9.46 -7.93
N VAL A 112 13.63 9.33 -6.61
CA VAL A 112 14.29 8.32 -5.76
C VAL A 112 13.32 7.17 -5.40
N ALA A 113 12.15 7.13 -6.04
CA ALA A 113 11.13 6.11 -5.82
C ALA A 113 10.63 5.50 -7.15
N PRO A 114 11.51 4.96 -8.01
CA PRO A 114 11.12 4.44 -9.31
C PRO A 114 10.16 3.25 -9.17
N THR A 115 9.19 3.17 -10.07
CA THR A 115 8.20 2.08 -10.12
C THR A 115 8.74 0.87 -10.88
N ILE A 116 9.51 0.05 -10.17
CA ILE A 116 10.12 -1.18 -10.67
C ILE A 116 9.34 -2.38 -10.15
N PHE A 117 9.18 -3.40 -11.00
CA PHE A 117 8.56 -4.65 -10.57
C PHE A 117 9.43 -5.36 -9.54
N ASP A 118 8.80 -5.73 -8.45
CA ASP A 118 9.38 -6.64 -7.45
C ASP A 118 8.82 -8.02 -7.74
N TRP A 119 9.67 -8.98 -8.15
CA TRP A 119 9.19 -10.33 -8.51
C TRP A 119 9.17 -11.29 -7.32
N ALA A 120 9.90 -10.96 -6.25
CA ALA A 120 10.02 -11.80 -5.06
C ALA A 120 9.35 -11.15 -3.82
N GLY A 121 8.94 -9.90 -3.92
CA GLY A 121 8.22 -9.10 -2.92
C GLY A 121 6.83 -9.60 -2.54
N GLU A 122 6.26 -9.00 -1.50
CA GLU A 122 4.82 -9.08 -1.24
C GLU A 122 4.02 -8.26 -2.24
N ARG A 123 4.63 -7.20 -2.78
CA ARG A 123 4.01 -6.24 -3.69
C ARG A 123 4.42 -6.49 -5.12
N ALA A 124 3.58 -6.07 -6.06
CA ALA A 124 3.94 -6.13 -7.48
C ALA A 124 5.06 -5.14 -7.81
N LEU A 125 5.14 -4.03 -7.08
CA LEU A 125 6.15 -3.00 -7.24
C LEU A 125 6.94 -2.77 -5.95
N ILE A 126 8.24 -2.54 -6.10
CA ILE A 126 9.14 -2.19 -4.99
C ILE A 126 8.57 -1.00 -4.23
N ARG A 127 8.54 -1.05 -2.90
CA ARG A 127 8.05 0.07 -2.08
C ARG A 127 9.07 1.22 -2.09
N PRO A 128 8.63 2.49 -1.97
CA PRO A 128 9.58 3.59 -1.86
C PRO A 128 10.37 3.43 -0.56
N ALA A 129 11.70 3.40 -0.66
CA ALA A 129 12.57 3.22 0.49
C ALA A 129 12.80 4.55 1.21
N PHE A 130 12.28 4.67 2.44
CA PHE A 130 12.47 5.87 3.27
C PHE A 130 13.93 6.11 3.61
N ASP A 131 14.72 5.07 3.86
CA ASP A 131 16.14 5.25 4.17
C ASP A 131 16.94 5.74 2.94
N ALA A 132 16.52 5.40 1.72
CA ALA A 132 17.11 5.97 0.50
C ALA A 132 16.76 7.46 0.33
N ARG A 133 15.52 7.86 0.64
CA ARG A 133 15.11 9.27 0.73
C ARG A 133 15.93 10.03 1.78
N ASP A 134 16.04 9.48 2.98
CA ASP A 134 16.75 10.10 4.10
C ASP A 134 18.24 10.26 3.76
N SER A 135 18.86 9.24 3.14
CA SER A 135 20.25 9.29 2.67
C SER A 135 20.47 10.40 1.63
N GLN A 136 19.59 10.49 0.63
CA GLN A 136 19.69 11.52 -0.40
C GLN A 136 19.45 12.93 0.17
N HIS A 137 18.56 13.06 1.16
CA HIS A 137 18.35 14.32 1.88
C HIS A 137 19.62 14.76 2.61
N VAL A 138 20.31 13.84 3.28
CA VAL A 138 21.62 14.10 3.91
C VAL A 138 22.66 14.56 2.89
N THR A 139 22.75 13.90 1.73
CA THR A 139 23.67 14.30 0.66
C THR A 139 23.37 15.72 0.17
N LEU A 140 22.09 16.06 -0.04
CA LEU A 140 21.68 17.42 -0.40
C LEU A 140 21.99 18.42 0.70
N ASN A 141 21.79 18.05 1.97
CA ASN A 141 22.07 18.92 3.10
C ASN A 141 23.56 19.26 3.20
N ALA A 142 24.44 18.28 2.95
CA ALA A 142 25.89 18.49 2.98
C ALA A 142 26.43 19.27 1.77
N GLY A 143 25.78 19.15 0.60
CA GLY A 143 26.28 19.71 -0.66
C GLY A 143 25.84 21.15 -0.97
N PHE A 144 24.90 21.72 -0.22
CA PHE A 144 24.27 23.01 -0.54
C PHE A 144 24.12 23.88 0.72
N GLU A 145 23.91 25.19 0.56
CA GLU A 145 23.71 26.13 1.68
C GLU A 145 22.25 26.19 2.17
N PHE A 146 21.31 25.91 1.26
CA PHE A 146 19.88 25.93 1.53
C PHE A 146 19.20 24.70 0.95
N LEU A 147 18.12 24.24 1.58
CA LEU A 147 17.17 23.29 1.01
C LEU A 147 15.85 24.00 0.74
N ALA A 148 15.32 23.79 -0.45
CA ALA A 148 13.97 24.18 -0.82
C ALA A 148 13.09 22.93 -0.88
N GLU A 149 12.10 22.85 0.00
CA GLU A 149 11.25 21.68 0.18
C GLU A 149 9.81 22.02 -0.22
N GLY A 150 9.17 21.12 -0.97
CA GLY A 150 7.78 21.24 -1.39
C GLY A 150 7.07 19.89 -1.38
N ASP A 151 5.78 19.88 -1.05
CA ASP A 151 4.92 18.69 -0.99
C ASP A 151 3.68 18.97 -1.84
N ILE A 152 3.27 18.04 -2.70
CA ILE A 152 2.01 18.21 -3.45
C ILE A 152 0.83 17.91 -2.54
N ALA A 153 -0.09 18.86 -2.42
CA ALA A 153 -1.25 18.75 -1.54
C ALA A 153 -2.18 17.61 -1.97
N ALA A 154 -2.44 16.69 -1.04
CA ALA A 154 -3.35 15.55 -1.21
C ALA A 154 -3.11 14.75 -2.51
N PHE A 155 -1.85 14.59 -2.93
CA PHE A 155 -1.44 14.18 -4.28
C PHE A 155 -2.34 13.14 -4.96
N PHE A 156 -2.50 11.94 -4.38
CA PHE A 156 -3.34 10.91 -5.01
C PHE A 156 -4.80 11.33 -5.14
N HIS A 157 -5.36 12.07 -4.19
CA HIS A 157 -6.75 12.49 -4.19
C HIS A 157 -7.01 13.72 -5.08
N SER A 158 -5.99 14.53 -5.37
CA SER A 158 -6.10 15.76 -6.16
C SER A 158 -5.79 15.57 -7.66
N ILE A 159 -5.23 14.43 -8.08
CA ILE A 159 -4.93 14.17 -9.51
C ILE A 159 -6.19 14.24 -10.37
N TYR A 160 -6.25 15.22 -11.26
CA TYR A 160 -7.23 15.26 -12.35
C TYR A 160 -6.89 14.18 -13.38
N THR A 161 -7.77 13.20 -13.58
CA THR A 161 -7.51 11.97 -14.39
C THR A 161 -7.07 12.26 -15.83
N HIS A 162 -7.53 13.34 -16.44
CA HIS A 162 -7.09 13.74 -17.78
C HIS A 162 -5.63 14.22 -17.86
N VAL A 163 -4.95 14.42 -16.72
CA VAL A 163 -3.50 14.60 -16.66
C VAL A 163 -2.75 13.33 -17.09
N ILE A 164 -3.33 12.14 -16.93
CA ILE A 164 -2.71 10.87 -17.33
C ILE A 164 -2.29 10.91 -18.81
N PRO A 165 -3.18 11.18 -19.78
CA PRO A 165 -2.77 11.32 -21.18
C PRO A 165 -1.86 12.53 -21.43
N TRP A 166 -1.92 13.60 -20.61
CA TRP A 166 -0.97 14.72 -20.74
C TRP A 166 0.46 14.29 -20.39
N ALA A 167 0.63 13.49 -19.34
CA ALA A 167 1.91 12.95 -18.92
C ALA A 167 2.48 11.96 -19.95
N VAL A 168 1.61 11.16 -20.59
CA VAL A 168 2.02 10.20 -21.62
C VAL A 168 2.34 10.86 -22.96
N HIS A 169 1.39 11.62 -23.51
CA HIS A 169 1.39 12.06 -24.91
C HIS A 169 1.69 13.55 -25.08
N GLY A 170 1.74 14.30 -23.98
CA GLY A 170 1.77 15.76 -23.97
C GLY A 170 0.37 16.38 -24.04
N LYS A 171 0.17 17.47 -23.29
CA LYS A 171 -1.13 18.17 -23.13
C LYS A 171 -1.77 18.54 -24.47
N ALA A 172 -0.99 19.03 -25.44
CA ALA A 172 -1.50 19.41 -26.76
C ALA A 172 -2.04 18.22 -27.58
N VAL A 173 -1.33 17.10 -27.61
CA VAL A 173 -1.77 15.88 -28.33
C VAL A 173 -3.00 15.29 -27.66
N ALA A 174 -2.97 15.17 -26.33
CA ALA A 174 -4.07 14.63 -25.54
C ALA A 174 -5.37 15.44 -25.72
N LYS A 175 -5.29 16.78 -25.73
CA LYS A 175 -6.47 17.64 -25.98
C LYS A 175 -7.03 17.48 -27.39
N ARG A 176 -6.16 17.39 -28.41
CA ARG A 176 -6.58 17.25 -29.81
C ARG A 176 -7.17 15.87 -30.12
N ARG A 177 -6.62 14.80 -29.54
CA ARG A 177 -6.99 13.40 -29.79
C ARG A 177 -7.69 12.75 -28.59
N LYS A 178 -8.55 13.49 -27.88
CA LYS A 178 -9.17 13.05 -26.61
C LYS A 178 -10.03 11.78 -26.69
N GLN A 179 -10.60 11.48 -27.87
CA GLN A 179 -11.45 10.29 -28.11
C GLN A 179 -10.71 9.18 -28.85
N ASP A 180 -9.41 9.35 -29.10
CA ASP A 180 -8.60 8.36 -29.78
C ASP A 180 -8.10 7.30 -28.79
N PHE A 181 -8.81 6.18 -28.73
CA PHE A 181 -8.45 5.05 -27.85
C PHE A 181 -7.30 4.19 -28.42
N GLY A 182 -6.72 4.55 -29.57
CA GLY A 182 -5.40 4.05 -29.98
C GLY A 182 -4.27 4.61 -29.12
N LEU A 183 -4.52 5.72 -28.40
CA LEU A 183 -3.60 6.29 -27.43
C LEU A 183 -3.83 5.65 -26.05
N TYR A 184 -2.90 4.80 -25.60
CA TYR A 184 -3.06 4.07 -24.33
C TYR A 184 -3.27 4.99 -23.11
N GLY A 185 -2.69 6.19 -23.10
CA GLY A 185 -2.97 7.22 -22.08
C GLY A 185 -4.46 7.60 -21.94
N ASN A 186 -5.21 7.64 -23.05
CA ASN A 186 -6.67 7.89 -23.02
C ASN A 186 -7.44 6.68 -22.49
N VAL A 187 -6.96 5.47 -22.78
CA VAL A 187 -7.51 4.23 -22.21
C VAL A 187 -7.27 4.18 -20.70
N LEU A 188 -6.08 4.53 -20.23
CA LEU A 188 -5.77 4.62 -18.80
C LEU A 188 -6.66 5.64 -18.08
N ASP A 189 -6.84 6.84 -18.64
CA ASP A 189 -7.79 7.83 -18.12
C ASP A 189 -9.20 7.24 -17.97
N LEU A 190 -9.74 6.65 -19.05
CA LEU A 190 -11.06 6.03 -19.02
C LEU A 190 -11.18 4.98 -17.92
N LEU A 191 -10.22 4.05 -17.84
CA LEU A 191 -10.26 2.95 -16.88
C LEU A 191 -10.11 3.43 -15.42
N VAL A 192 -9.30 4.46 -15.17
CA VAL A 192 -9.17 5.05 -13.82
C VAL A 192 -10.46 5.75 -13.40
N ARG A 193 -11.11 6.48 -14.30
CA ARG A 193 -12.42 7.10 -14.03
C ARG A 193 -13.46 6.03 -13.75
N ASN A 194 -13.54 5.03 -14.62
CA ASN A 194 -14.50 3.94 -14.51
C ASN A 194 -14.29 3.06 -13.26
N ALA A 195 -13.06 2.91 -12.76
CA ALA A 195 -12.76 2.22 -11.50
C ALA A 195 -13.23 2.98 -10.25
N GLN A 196 -13.74 4.20 -10.43
CA GLN A 196 -14.20 5.10 -9.39
C GLN A 196 -15.56 5.68 -9.78
N ASP A 197 -16.45 4.88 -10.36
CA ASP A 197 -17.80 5.30 -10.78
C ASP A 197 -17.85 6.54 -11.69
N GLY A 198 -16.87 6.66 -12.60
CA GLY A 198 -16.78 7.76 -13.55
C GLY A 198 -16.23 9.07 -12.98
N GLN A 199 -15.75 9.09 -11.75
CA GLN A 199 -15.12 10.26 -11.12
C GLN A 199 -13.87 10.70 -11.90
N THR A 200 -13.72 12.02 -12.11
CA THR A 200 -12.62 12.59 -12.91
C THR A 200 -11.45 13.08 -12.06
N ILE A 201 -11.56 13.01 -10.73
CA ILE A 201 -10.55 13.47 -9.77
C ILE A 201 -10.18 12.32 -8.83
N GLY A 202 -8.88 12.17 -8.62
CA GLY A 202 -8.26 11.23 -7.73
C GLY A 202 -7.83 9.92 -8.40
N LEU A 203 -6.85 9.28 -7.78
CA LEU A 203 -6.46 7.90 -8.00
C LEU A 203 -6.83 7.07 -6.75
N PRO A 204 -7.28 5.81 -6.90
CA PRO A 204 -7.46 4.90 -5.76
C PRO A 204 -6.14 4.72 -5.01
N VAL A 205 -6.11 4.93 -3.69
CA VAL A 205 -4.89 4.77 -2.88
C VAL A 205 -4.79 3.34 -2.36
N GLY A 206 -3.72 2.63 -2.68
CA GLY A 206 -3.53 1.23 -2.24
C GLY A 206 -3.09 0.29 -3.37
N PRO A 207 -3.80 0.26 -4.51
CA PRO A 207 -3.40 -0.59 -5.63
C PRO A 207 -2.12 -0.08 -6.30
N ASP A 208 -1.25 -1.00 -6.72
CA ASP A 208 0.06 -0.69 -7.32
C ASP A 208 -0.09 -0.01 -8.70
N THR A 209 -1.24 -0.17 -9.37
CA THR A 209 -1.57 0.54 -10.62
C THR A 209 -1.56 2.05 -10.44
N SER A 210 -2.11 2.54 -9.33
CA SER A 210 -2.13 3.97 -9.02
C SER A 210 -0.73 4.51 -8.74
N ARG A 211 0.17 3.70 -8.18
CA ARG A 211 1.58 4.08 -7.95
C ARG A 211 2.33 4.25 -9.28
N LEU A 212 2.12 3.34 -10.25
CA LEU A 212 2.67 3.47 -11.61
C LEU A 212 2.22 4.76 -12.28
N ILE A 213 0.92 5.06 -12.20
CA ILE A 213 0.34 6.26 -12.81
C ILE A 213 0.83 7.53 -12.11
N ALA A 214 0.89 7.54 -10.77
CA ALA A 214 1.41 8.67 -10.01
C ALA A 214 2.87 8.97 -10.35
N GLU A 215 3.72 7.94 -10.50
CA GLU A 215 5.13 8.12 -10.88
C GLU A 215 5.29 8.64 -12.32
N LEU A 216 4.43 8.19 -13.23
CA LEU A 216 4.37 8.72 -14.60
C LEU A 216 4.03 10.21 -14.61
N ILE A 217 3.05 10.64 -13.80
CA ILE A 217 2.66 12.05 -13.66
C ILE A 217 3.80 12.85 -13.01
N GLY A 218 4.37 12.35 -11.90
CA GLY A 218 5.51 12.96 -11.22
C GLY A 218 6.70 13.16 -12.16
N THR A 219 7.02 12.17 -12.99
CA THR A 219 8.08 12.29 -14.01
C THR A 219 7.77 13.37 -15.04
N ALA A 220 6.51 13.53 -15.46
CA ALA A 220 6.14 14.59 -16.38
C ALA A 220 6.32 15.99 -15.76
N ILE A 221 6.03 16.13 -14.46
CA ILE A 221 6.33 17.34 -13.68
C ILE A 221 7.84 17.57 -13.58
N ASP A 222 8.61 16.54 -13.20
CA ASP A 222 10.08 16.58 -13.11
C ASP A 222 10.69 17.12 -14.41
N LYS A 223 10.23 16.60 -15.56
CA LYS A 223 10.69 17.03 -16.88
C LYS A 223 10.36 18.51 -17.15
N SER A 224 9.19 18.98 -16.73
CA SER A 224 8.79 20.38 -16.86
C SER A 224 9.70 21.31 -16.04
N ILE A 225 10.03 20.89 -14.83
CA ILE A 225 10.96 21.60 -13.94
C ILE A 225 12.36 21.64 -14.54
N GLN A 226 12.90 20.48 -14.94
CA GLN A 226 14.23 20.37 -15.56
C GLN A 226 14.35 21.23 -16.82
N THR A 227 13.28 21.30 -17.63
CA THR A 227 13.25 22.16 -18.83
C THR A 227 13.22 23.64 -18.46
N SER A 228 12.41 24.02 -17.46
CA SER A 228 12.29 25.41 -16.98
C SER A 228 13.56 25.97 -16.34
N LEU A 229 14.37 25.10 -15.72
CA LEU A 229 15.61 25.47 -15.05
C LEU A 229 16.86 25.31 -15.95
N LYS A 230 16.70 24.79 -17.17
CA LYS A 230 17.80 24.59 -18.11
C LYS A 230 18.51 25.92 -18.40
N GLY A 231 19.83 25.95 -18.22
CA GLY A 231 20.66 27.15 -18.43
C GLY A 231 20.61 28.20 -17.31
N LYS A 232 19.63 28.11 -16.40
CA LYS A 232 19.56 28.93 -15.18
C LYS A 232 20.29 28.29 -14.00
N ARG A 233 20.57 26.98 -14.10
CA ARG A 233 21.26 26.20 -13.07
C ARG A 233 22.23 25.19 -13.71
N LYS A 234 23.43 25.05 -13.13
CA LYS A 234 24.38 23.99 -13.51
C LYS A 234 23.98 22.70 -12.77
N TRP A 235 23.30 21.78 -13.46
CA TRP A 235 23.18 20.40 -13.00
C TRP A 235 24.52 19.73 -13.20
N SER A 236 25.34 19.62 -12.14
CA SER A 236 26.38 18.60 -12.15
C SER A 236 25.68 17.24 -12.17
N ALA A 237 26.09 16.36 -13.08
CA ALA A 237 25.54 15.01 -13.16
C ALA A 237 25.86 14.20 -11.89
N ARG A 238 26.84 14.61 -11.10
CA ARG A 238 27.34 13.91 -9.92
C ARG A 238 26.63 14.25 -8.61
N GLU A 239 25.94 15.39 -8.50
CA GLU A 239 25.46 15.86 -7.18
C GLU A 239 23.96 15.75 -6.95
N ARG A 240 23.18 15.22 -7.91
CA ARG A 240 21.69 15.13 -7.85
C ARG A 240 21.10 16.28 -7.02
N GLY A 241 21.28 17.52 -7.49
CA GLY A 241 20.91 18.74 -6.77
C GLY A 241 19.42 18.89 -6.46
N ALA A 242 18.62 17.87 -6.77
CA ALA A 242 17.25 17.72 -6.33
C ALA A 242 16.87 16.23 -6.23
N MET A 243 15.90 15.94 -5.36
CA MET A 243 15.25 14.65 -5.26
C MET A 243 13.73 14.80 -5.20
N ARG A 244 13.02 13.78 -5.67
CA ARG A 244 11.59 13.58 -5.49
C ARG A 244 11.31 12.21 -4.89
N PHE A 245 10.63 12.18 -3.75
CA PHE A 245 10.14 10.97 -3.12
C PHE A 245 8.61 10.97 -3.15
N VAL A 246 8.05 10.29 -4.16
CA VAL A 246 6.61 10.33 -4.46
C VAL A 246 6.15 11.76 -4.77
N ASP A 247 5.53 12.44 -3.81
CA ASP A 247 5.01 13.82 -3.84
C ASP A 247 5.91 14.85 -3.14
N ASP A 248 6.88 14.39 -2.35
CA ASP A 248 7.86 15.24 -1.66
C ASP A 248 8.99 15.62 -2.63
N TYR A 249 9.26 16.91 -2.80
CA TYR A 249 10.41 17.45 -3.52
C TYR A 249 11.38 18.13 -2.56
N VAL A 250 12.67 17.91 -2.78
CA VAL A 250 13.75 18.62 -2.09
C VAL A 250 14.79 19.06 -3.10
N PHE A 251 15.15 20.34 -3.08
CA PHE A 251 16.18 20.92 -3.94
C PHE A 251 17.26 21.52 -3.06
N GLY A 252 18.52 21.10 -3.24
CA GLY A 252 19.64 21.83 -2.65
C GLY A 252 19.85 23.13 -3.42
N CYS A 253 20.18 24.24 -2.78
CA CYS A 253 20.37 25.56 -3.38
C CYS A 253 21.58 26.27 -2.77
N SER A 254 22.33 27.02 -3.56
CA SER A 254 23.50 27.79 -3.13
C SER A 254 23.14 29.17 -2.59
N SER A 255 21.88 29.61 -2.70
CA SER A 255 21.40 30.84 -2.09
C SER A 255 19.90 30.79 -1.83
N HIS A 256 19.43 31.66 -0.92
CA HIS A 256 18.00 31.80 -0.65
C HIS A 256 17.21 32.23 -1.90
N GLN A 257 17.77 33.13 -2.72
CA GLN A 257 17.14 33.58 -3.96
C GLN A 257 16.96 32.42 -4.97
N GLU A 258 17.95 31.54 -5.07
CA GLU A 258 17.83 30.35 -5.91
C GLU A 258 16.71 29.42 -5.42
N ALA A 259 16.61 29.23 -4.10
CA ALA A 259 15.56 28.43 -3.49
C ALA A 259 14.16 28.98 -3.79
N GLU A 260 13.96 30.30 -3.72
CA GLU A 260 12.70 30.95 -4.09
C GLU A 260 12.33 30.73 -5.57
N ILE A 261 13.30 30.90 -6.48
CA ILE A 261 13.10 30.66 -7.92
C ILE A 261 12.70 29.20 -8.19
N VAL A 262 13.32 28.26 -7.49
CA VAL A 262 13.03 26.83 -7.62
C VAL A 262 11.64 26.50 -7.12
N LEU A 263 11.23 26.99 -5.94
CA LEU A 263 9.87 26.77 -5.43
C LEU A 263 8.80 27.42 -6.30
N ALA A 264 9.04 28.62 -6.82
CA ALA A 264 8.14 29.26 -7.77
C ALA A 264 8.02 28.44 -9.07
N THR A 265 9.13 27.87 -9.54
CA THR A 265 9.15 26.99 -10.71
C THR A 265 8.40 25.69 -10.44
N LEU A 266 8.63 25.03 -9.30
CA LEU A 266 7.92 23.82 -8.88
C LEU A 266 6.41 24.10 -8.83
N ARG A 267 5.99 25.20 -8.19
CA ARG A 267 4.57 25.57 -8.09
C ARG A 267 3.94 25.76 -9.46
N ARG A 268 4.58 26.49 -10.36
CA ARG A 268 4.09 26.69 -11.74
C ARG A 268 4.00 25.36 -12.49
N CYS A 269 5.03 24.52 -12.43
CA CYS A 269 5.05 23.23 -13.11
C CYS A 269 4.00 22.27 -12.55
N ALA A 270 3.74 22.26 -11.24
CA ALA A 270 2.66 21.48 -10.64
C ALA A 270 1.29 21.98 -11.12
N ASN A 271 1.08 23.29 -11.17
CA ASN A 271 -0.16 23.91 -11.64
C ASN A 271 -0.46 23.58 -13.11
N ASP A 272 0.55 23.40 -13.97
CA ASP A 272 0.34 22.96 -15.37
C ASP A 272 -0.36 21.60 -15.48
N PHE A 273 -0.28 20.80 -14.42
CA PHE A 273 -0.93 19.50 -14.24
C PHE A 273 -2.10 19.56 -13.24
N GLU A 274 -2.64 20.76 -12.96
CA GLU A 274 -3.78 20.98 -12.05
C GLU A 274 -3.51 20.50 -10.61
N LEU A 275 -2.25 20.56 -10.16
CA LEU A 275 -1.82 20.17 -8.83
C LEU A 275 -1.25 21.36 -8.07
N GLU A 276 -1.52 21.42 -6.77
CA GLU A 276 -1.08 22.51 -5.89
C GLU A 276 -0.04 22.04 -4.87
N LEU A 277 0.83 22.97 -4.46
CA LEU A 277 1.75 22.72 -3.35
C LEU A 277 1.07 22.95 -2.01
N ASN A 278 1.44 22.14 -1.04
CA ASN A 278 1.05 22.27 0.35
C ASN A 278 1.84 23.40 1.01
N ASN A 279 1.18 24.54 1.23
CA ASN A 279 1.80 25.72 1.80
C ASN A 279 2.44 25.47 3.18
N SER A 280 1.85 24.63 4.03
CA SER A 280 2.36 24.39 5.39
C SER A 280 3.62 23.52 5.42
N LYS A 281 3.87 22.75 4.35
CA LYS A 281 5.06 21.92 4.19
C LYS A 281 6.08 22.49 3.21
N THR A 282 5.72 23.55 2.49
CA THR A 282 6.62 24.24 1.56
C THR A 282 7.49 25.21 2.36
N ARG A 283 8.80 25.04 2.32
CA ARG A 283 9.73 25.88 3.09
C ARG A 283 11.11 25.97 2.45
N ILE A 284 11.84 27.00 2.86
CA ILE A 284 13.28 27.14 2.62
C ILE A 284 13.96 27.04 3.99
N SER A 285 14.96 26.18 4.12
CA SER A 285 15.73 26.03 5.35
C SER A 285 17.23 26.08 5.04
N PRO A 286 18.04 26.77 5.87
CA PRO A 286 19.49 26.64 5.77
C PRO A 286 19.91 25.19 6.06
N THR A 287 21.02 24.76 5.46
CA THR A 287 21.62 23.46 5.78
C THR A 287 22.43 23.56 7.08
N GLY A 288 22.73 22.39 7.67
CA GLY A 288 23.39 22.31 8.96
C GLY A 288 23.60 20.85 9.37
N PRO A 289 24.38 20.56 10.43
CA PRO A 289 24.70 19.19 10.81
C PRO A 289 23.41 18.37 11.02
N PHE A 290 23.21 17.40 10.14
CA PHE A 290 21.97 16.65 10.06
C PHE A 290 21.99 15.45 11.01
N PHE A 291 21.12 15.47 12.03
CA PHE A 291 20.95 14.38 13.00
C PHE A 291 19.58 13.69 12.93
N ALA A 292 18.75 13.96 11.90
CA ALA A 292 17.30 13.69 11.94
C ALA A 292 16.90 12.20 12.07
N ALA A 293 17.84 11.25 11.96
CA ALA A 293 17.60 9.82 12.12
C ALA A 293 18.41 9.15 13.24
N ALA A 294 19.17 9.90 14.06
CA ALA A 294 20.00 9.31 15.12
C ALA A 294 19.18 8.49 16.15
N TRP A 295 17.92 8.86 16.35
CA TRP A 295 17.00 8.12 17.22
C TRP A 295 16.71 6.70 16.71
N LYS A 296 16.73 6.45 15.38
CA LYS A 296 16.54 5.11 14.83
C LYS A 296 17.68 4.19 15.28
N GLU A 297 18.93 4.67 15.22
CA GLU A 297 20.10 3.92 15.70
C GLU A 297 20.08 3.74 17.21
N HIS A 298 19.69 4.77 17.96
CA HIS A 298 19.50 4.66 19.40
C HIS A 298 18.50 3.54 19.76
N VAL A 299 17.34 3.51 19.10
CA VAL A 299 16.32 2.46 19.31
C VAL A 299 16.85 1.07 18.95
N ARG A 300 17.60 0.94 17.86
CA ARG A 300 18.24 -0.34 17.52
C ARG A 300 19.26 -0.78 18.57
N GLY A 301 20.06 0.15 19.09
CA GLY A 301 21.04 -0.11 20.14
C GLY A 301 20.43 -0.49 21.50
N LEU A 302 19.17 -0.12 21.76
CA LEU A 302 18.45 -0.56 22.96
C LEU A 302 17.95 -2.01 22.88
N LEU A 303 17.85 -2.58 21.68
CA LEU A 303 17.24 -3.90 21.47
C LEU A 303 18.06 -4.98 22.19
N PRO A 304 17.49 -5.72 23.16
CA PRO A 304 18.24 -6.72 23.89
C PRO A 304 18.47 -7.98 23.05
N ALA A 305 19.49 -8.74 23.41
CA ALA A 305 19.77 -10.02 22.78
C ALA A 305 18.60 -11.00 22.97
N ILE A 306 18.48 -11.95 22.06
CA ILE A 306 17.50 -13.04 22.18
C ILE A 306 17.82 -13.88 23.42
N GLY A 307 16.80 -14.24 24.19
CA GLY A 307 16.97 -14.98 25.45
C GLY A 307 17.37 -14.13 26.65
N SER A 308 17.39 -12.79 26.51
CA SER A 308 17.63 -11.89 27.64
C SER A 308 16.57 -12.02 28.72
N ASP A 309 16.95 -11.66 29.95
CA ASP A 309 16.09 -11.69 31.12
C ASP A 309 14.99 -10.61 31.11
N LYS A 310 14.00 -10.77 31.99
CA LYS A 310 12.95 -9.79 32.26
C LYS A 310 13.48 -8.37 32.48
N GLY A 311 14.61 -8.23 33.18
CA GLY A 311 15.24 -6.93 33.45
C GLY A 311 15.68 -6.21 32.17
N SER A 312 16.23 -6.94 31.20
CA SER A 312 16.62 -6.39 29.90
C SER A 312 15.41 -5.95 29.07
N LEU A 313 14.32 -6.71 29.09
CA LEU A 313 13.08 -6.32 28.42
C LEU A 313 12.48 -5.05 29.02
N LEU A 314 12.47 -4.92 30.36
CA LEU A 314 12.02 -3.70 31.03
C LEU A 314 12.88 -2.48 30.64
N ARG A 315 14.21 -2.64 30.63
CA ARG A 315 15.12 -1.57 30.18
C ARG A 315 14.84 -1.16 28.74
N TYR A 316 14.58 -2.12 27.85
CA TYR A 316 14.17 -1.84 26.48
C TYR A 316 12.89 -1.00 26.46
N PHE A 317 11.82 -1.44 27.14
CA PHE A 317 10.55 -0.70 27.16
C PHE A 317 10.70 0.71 27.72
N TYR A 318 11.41 0.89 28.84
CA TYR A 318 11.66 2.22 29.40
C TYR A 318 12.49 3.11 28.48
N GLY A 319 13.47 2.53 27.78
CA GLY A 319 14.26 3.23 26.77
C GLY A 319 13.43 3.69 25.58
N ILE A 320 12.51 2.84 25.10
CA ILE A 320 11.57 3.22 24.03
C ILE A 320 10.64 4.35 24.50
N GLU A 321 10.09 4.27 25.71
CA GLU A 321 9.25 5.34 26.27
C GLU A 321 10.00 6.67 26.41
N ALA A 322 11.29 6.63 26.79
CA ALA A 322 12.14 7.81 26.81
C ALA A 322 12.35 8.38 25.38
N ALA A 323 12.61 7.53 24.40
CA ALA A 323 12.78 7.94 23.01
C ALA A 323 11.49 8.49 22.38
N VAL A 324 10.31 7.92 22.72
CA VAL A 324 9.00 8.45 22.31
C VAL A 324 8.80 9.88 22.82
N ARG A 325 9.16 10.15 24.08
CA ARG A 325 9.06 11.51 24.66
C ARG A 325 10.08 12.48 24.05
N ALA A 326 11.27 12.01 23.70
CA ALA A 326 12.31 12.82 23.09
C ALA A 326 12.01 13.20 21.63
N HIS A 327 11.21 12.38 20.93
CA HIS A 327 10.90 12.53 19.51
C HIS A 327 9.39 12.43 19.24
N PRO A 328 8.56 13.37 19.75
CA PRO A 328 7.10 13.32 19.65
C PRO A 328 6.57 13.35 18.21
N GLU A 329 7.35 13.87 17.26
CA GLU A 329 7.04 13.92 15.83
C GLU A 329 7.28 12.59 15.10
N ALA A 330 8.05 11.68 15.70
CA ALA A 330 8.43 10.40 15.11
C ALA A 330 7.60 9.24 15.68
N ASN A 331 7.24 8.29 14.83
CA ASN A 331 6.54 7.08 15.28
C ASN A 331 7.53 6.04 15.85
N VAL A 332 8.20 6.41 16.95
CA VAL A 332 9.25 5.60 17.61
C VAL A 332 8.71 4.24 18.04
N ALA A 333 7.52 4.19 18.64
CA ALA A 333 6.90 2.95 19.10
C ALA A 333 6.70 1.94 17.96
N LYS A 334 6.18 2.39 16.80
CA LYS A 334 6.02 1.51 15.63
C LYS A 334 7.36 0.96 15.16
N PHE A 335 8.38 1.83 15.05
CA PHE A 335 9.71 1.41 14.62
C PHE A 335 10.32 0.39 15.61
N ALA A 336 10.21 0.65 16.91
CA ALA A 336 10.66 -0.26 17.96
C ALA A 336 10.00 -1.64 17.86
N LEU A 337 8.67 -1.69 17.75
CA LEU A 337 7.93 -2.95 17.61
C LEU A 337 8.32 -3.71 16.33
N GLN A 338 8.51 -3.01 15.21
CA GLN A 338 8.92 -3.64 13.95
C GLN A 338 10.30 -4.29 14.03
N ASN A 339 11.22 -3.70 14.81
CA ASN A 339 12.57 -4.26 15.01
C ASN A 339 12.58 -5.38 16.07
N ALA A 340 11.71 -5.31 17.07
CA ALA A 340 11.64 -6.28 18.17
C ALA A 340 10.80 -7.54 17.89
N ARG A 341 10.19 -7.68 16.70
CA ARG A 341 9.32 -8.82 16.36
C ARG A 341 9.93 -10.18 16.69
N ARG A 342 11.17 -10.43 16.26
CA ARG A 342 11.85 -11.72 16.50
C ARG A 342 12.05 -11.97 18.00
N LEU A 343 12.56 -10.98 18.72
CA LEU A 343 12.75 -11.02 20.17
C LEU A 343 11.43 -11.38 20.89
N PHE A 344 10.33 -10.72 20.52
CA PHE A 344 9.02 -10.95 21.16
C PHE A 344 8.43 -12.32 20.87
N LEU A 345 8.67 -12.87 19.67
CA LEU A 345 8.24 -14.22 19.35
C LEU A 345 9.04 -15.29 20.10
N GLU A 346 10.27 -14.99 20.50
CA GLU A 346 11.20 -15.97 21.10
C GLU A 346 11.31 -15.88 22.63
N THR A 347 10.90 -14.77 23.26
CA THR A 347 11.02 -14.58 24.72
C THR A 347 10.19 -15.56 25.57
N HIS A 348 10.62 -15.79 26.81
CA HIS A 348 9.88 -16.51 27.84
C HIS A 348 8.99 -15.60 28.72
N ASP A 349 9.32 -14.31 28.82
CA ASP A 349 8.56 -13.32 29.60
C ASP A 349 7.35 -12.76 28.81
N TRP A 350 6.54 -13.64 28.23
CA TRP A 350 5.42 -13.26 27.36
C TRP A 350 4.39 -12.34 28.02
N PRO A 351 3.94 -12.53 29.28
CA PRO A 351 2.95 -11.65 29.88
C PRO A 351 3.35 -10.17 29.84
N LEU A 352 4.64 -9.89 30.05
CA LEU A 352 5.18 -8.53 30.00
C LEU A 352 5.16 -7.96 28.58
N VAL A 353 5.52 -8.77 27.57
CA VAL A 353 5.42 -8.36 26.16
C VAL A 353 3.97 -8.12 25.76
N GLU A 354 3.05 -8.99 26.16
CA GLU A 354 1.63 -8.85 25.85
C GLU A 354 1.06 -7.55 26.45
N ASP A 355 1.42 -7.22 27.70
CA ASP A 355 1.06 -5.93 28.34
C ASP A 355 1.58 -4.73 27.55
N TYR A 356 2.84 -4.80 27.13
CA TYR A 356 3.48 -3.75 26.35
C TYR A 356 2.82 -3.55 24.98
N LEU A 357 2.49 -4.64 24.28
CA LEU A 357 1.82 -4.60 22.97
C LEU A 357 0.42 -3.95 23.06
N LEU A 358 -0.39 -4.36 24.04
CA LEU A 358 -1.73 -3.82 24.24
C LEU A 358 -1.68 -2.35 24.66
N SER A 359 -0.75 -1.98 25.55
CA SER A 359 -0.55 -0.60 25.98
C SER A 359 -0.07 0.29 24.83
N SER A 360 0.86 -0.20 24.01
CA SER A 360 1.36 0.50 22.81
C SER A 360 0.22 0.79 21.83
N TYR A 361 -0.67 -0.17 21.58
CA TYR A 361 -1.83 0.05 20.71
C TYR A 361 -2.81 1.08 21.28
N ARG A 362 -3.07 1.08 22.60
CA ARG A 362 -3.95 2.09 23.22
C ARG A 362 -3.46 3.52 22.99
N GLN A 363 -2.14 3.73 23.00
CA GLN A 363 -1.54 5.05 22.79
C GLN A 363 -1.39 5.39 21.30
N ASN A 364 -1.22 4.38 20.45
CA ASN A 364 -0.88 4.57 19.05
C ASN A 364 -1.53 3.51 18.15
N ALA A 365 -2.65 3.87 17.53
CA ALA A 365 -3.38 2.95 16.64
C ALA A 365 -2.54 2.49 15.43
N ALA A 366 -1.51 3.23 15.01
CA ALA A 366 -0.68 2.88 13.85
C ALA A 366 0.23 1.65 14.09
N VAL A 367 0.34 1.15 15.33
CA VAL A 367 1.05 -0.09 15.66
C VAL A 367 0.19 -1.34 15.52
N LEU A 368 -1.13 -1.18 15.37
CA LEU A 368 -2.09 -2.28 15.44
C LEU A 368 -1.75 -3.47 14.53
N PRO A 369 -1.37 -3.30 13.24
CA PRO A 369 -1.00 -4.44 12.39
C PRO A 369 0.15 -5.25 12.97
N THR A 370 1.21 -4.59 13.43
CA THR A 370 2.37 -5.23 14.04
C THR A 370 1.98 -5.97 15.31
N VAL A 371 1.12 -5.38 16.15
CA VAL A 371 0.62 -6.00 17.37
C VAL A 371 -0.19 -7.27 17.04
N VAL A 372 -1.15 -7.18 16.12
CA VAL A 372 -1.99 -8.32 15.71
C VAL A 372 -1.13 -9.45 15.13
N GLU A 373 -0.18 -9.12 14.26
CA GLU A 373 0.75 -10.06 13.66
C GLU A 373 1.57 -10.81 14.72
N ILE A 374 2.17 -10.11 15.70
CA ILE A 374 2.94 -10.75 16.78
C ILE A 374 2.05 -11.65 17.63
N LEU A 375 0.84 -11.21 18.00
CA LEU A 375 -0.09 -12.01 18.80
C LEU A 375 -0.49 -13.30 18.07
N ILE A 376 -0.84 -13.22 16.79
CA ILE A 376 -1.23 -14.40 16.01
C ILE A 376 -0.05 -15.36 15.87
N LEU A 377 1.13 -14.86 15.50
CA LEU A 377 2.32 -15.70 15.33
C LEU A 377 2.77 -16.34 16.65
N ARG A 378 2.69 -15.62 17.77
CA ARG A 378 2.97 -16.18 19.10
C ARG A 378 1.99 -17.29 19.44
N HIS A 379 0.70 -17.07 19.21
CA HIS A 379 -0.32 -18.07 19.49
C HIS A 379 -0.12 -19.35 18.64
N LEU A 380 0.19 -19.20 17.36
CA LEU A 380 0.46 -20.33 16.46
C LEU A 380 1.70 -21.15 16.89
N ASP A 381 2.71 -20.50 17.46
CA ASP A 381 3.97 -21.14 17.85
C ASP A 381 3.94 -21.74 19.26
N ARG A 382 3.47 -20.96 20.25
CA ARG A 382 3.62 -21.27 21.69
C ARG A 382 2.30 -21.52 22.42
N LYS A 383 1.18 -21.05 21.86
CA LYS A 383 -0.17 -21.14 22.48
C LYS A 383 -0.28 -20.55 23.89
N ASP A 384 0.57 -19.59 24.24
CA ASP A 384 0.63 -18.94 25.57
C ASP A 384 0.07 -17.51 25.59
N VAL A 385 -0.54 -17.07 24.48
CA VAL A 385 -1.32 -15.82 24.41
C VAL A 385 -2.55 -15.92 25.30
N ALA A 386 -2.81 -14.90 26.11
CA ALA A 386 -3.95 -14.89 27.04
C ALA A 386 -5.27 -14.59 26.29
N ILE A 387 -5.82 -15.61 25.61
CA ILE A 387 -6.99 -15.52 24.71
C ILE A 387 -8.19 -14.78 25.33
N GLU A 388 -8.57 -15.12 26.57
CA GLU A 388 -9.69 -14.47 27.26
C GLU A 388 -9.48 -12.98 27.51
N ARG A 389 -8.23 -12.60 27.81
CA ARG A 389 -7.83 -11.21 28.02
C ARG A 389 -7.89 -10.43 26.70
N ILE A 390 -7.37 -11.02 25.63
CA ILE A 390 -7.44 -10.44 24.28
C ILE A 390 -8.90 -10.28 23.85
N SER A 391 -9.74 -11.31 24.02
CA SER A 391 -11.17 -11.23 23.69
C SER A 391 -11.87 -10.09 24.42
N SER A 392 -11.63 -9.97 25.73
CA SER A 392 -12.19 -8.88 26.55
C SER A 392 -11.70 -7.51 26.10
N PHE A 393 -10.40 -7.39 25.83
CA PHE A 393 -9.77 -6.17 25.34
C PHE A 393 -10.36 -5.70 24.00
N VAL A 394 -10.50 -6.62 23.05
CA VAL A 394 -11.01 -6.33 21.70
C VAL A 394 -12.50 -5.99 21.74
N SER A 395 -13.30 -6.79 22.47
CA SER A 395 -14.74 -6.57 22.61
C SER A 395 -15.07 -5.20 23.19
N ALA A 396 -14.26 -4.71 24.14
CA ALA A 396 -14.45 -3.39 24.75
C ALA A 396 -14.21 -2.21 23.80
N ARG A 397 -13.62 -2.44 22.62
CA ARG A 397 -13.28 -1.37 21.66
C ARG A 397 -14.27 -1.24 20.51
N PHE A 398 -14.95 -2.31 20.11
CA PHE A 398 -15.75 -2.31 18.88
C PHE A 398 -16.80 -1.21 18.82
N ALA A 399 -17.57 -0.99 19.89
CA ALA A 399 -18.59 0.05 19.93
C ALA A 399 -18.00 1.46 19.69
N ALA A 400 -16.91 1.80 20.39
CA ALA A 400 -16.25 3.09 20.21
C ALA A 400 -15.63 3.24 18.81
N LEU A 401 -15.02 2.19 18.28
CA LEU A 401 -14.44 2.20 16.93
C LEU A 401 -15.52 2.32 15.84
N ALA A 402 -16.68 1.70 16.04
CA ALA A 402 -17.83 1.82 15.14
C ALA A 402 -18.33 3.27 15.08
N LEU A 403 -18.57 3.88 16.24
CA LEU A 403 -19.02 5.28 16.35
C LEU A 403 -18.02 6.28 15.73
N LEU A 404 -16.72 6.04 15.92
CA LEU A 404 -15.64 6.86 15.35
C LEU A 404 -15.32 6.50 13.89
N GLN A 405 -16.04 5.54 13.29
CA GLN A 405 -15.82 5.04 11.94
C GLN A 405 -14.38 4.55 11.66
N LYS A 406 -13.72 3.99 12.69
CA LYS A 406 -12.36 3.44 12.64
C LYS A 406 -12.33 2.04 12.01
N ARG A 407 -12.86 1.94 10.79
CA ARG A 407 -13.11 0.68 10.05
C ARG A 407 -11.86 -0.18 9.87
N GLY A 408 -10.68 0.42 9.64
CA GLY A 408 -9.45 -0.36 9.49
C GLY A 408 -9.01 -1.03 10.79
N GLU A 409 -9.16 -0.36 11.94
CA GLU A 409 -8.90 -0.98 13.24
C GLU A 409 -9.88 -2.11 13.50
N VAL A 410 -11.17 -1.91 13.20
CA VAL A 410 -12.20 -2.96 13.30
C VAL A 410 -11.82 -4.18 12.46
N CYS A 411 -11.36 -4.00 11.22
CA CYS A 411 -10.92 -5.11 10.36
C CYS A 411 -9.76 -5.91 10.98
N TRP A 412 -8.73 -5.22 11.48
CA TRP A 412 -7.57 -5.86 12.11
C TRP A 412 -7.94 -6.60 13.40
N LEU A 413 -8.86 -6.05 14.21
CA LEU A 413 -9.33 -6.67 15.45
C LEU A 413 -10.25 -7.87 15.20
N LEU A 414 -11.16 -7.79 14.22
CA LEU A 414 -11.97 -8.94 13.80
C LEU A 414 -11.09 -10.06 13.24
N TYR A 415 -10.07 -9.71 12.44
CA TYR A 415 -9.10 -10.67 11.94
C TYR A 415 -8.30 -11.35 13.05
N LEU A 416 -7.86 -10.58 14.07
CA LEU A 416 -7.23 -11.12 15.27
C LEU A 416 -8.15 -12.14 15.96
N CYS A 417 -9.43 -11.79 16.16
CA CYS A 417 -10.39 -12.69 16.78
C CYS A 417 -10.58 -14.00 15.99
N ILE A 418 -10.68 -13.91 14.66
CA ILE A 418 -10.79 -15.09 13.79
C ILE A 418 -9.53 -15.96 13.89
N CYS A 419 -8.33 -15.37 13.87
CA CYS A 419 -7.08 -16.12 13.94
C CYS A 419 -6.82 -16.78 15.30
N LEU A 420 -7.26 -16.14 16.38
CA LEU A 420 -7.15 -16.64 17.75
C LEU A 420 -8.35 -17.50 18.18
N GLN A 421 -9.36 -17.66 17.32
CA GLN A 421 -10.61 -18.37 17.61
C GLN A 421 -11.31 -17.84 18.88
N THR A 422 -11.31 -16.53 19.07
CA THR A 422 -11.93 -15.89 20.24
C THR A 422 -13.42 -15.66 20.00
N SER A 423 -14.23 -15.94 21.02
CA SER A 423 -15.66 -15.61 21.01
C SER A 423 -15.92 -14.09 21.12
N ILE A 424 -16.88 -13.58 20.35
CA ILE A 424 -17.32 -12.19 20.28
C ILE A 424 -18.81 -12.14 20.59
N ARG A 425 -19.21 -11.34 21.58
CA ARG A 425 -20.64 -11.10 21.85
C ARG A 425 -21.22 -10.23 20.74
N SER A 426 -22.36 -10.62 20.16
CA SER A 426 -23.02 -9.85 19.09
C SER A 426 -23.29 -8.40 19.50
N ALA A 427 -23.67 -8.16 20.76
CA ALA A 427 -23.87 -6.82 21.31
C ALA A 427 -22.64 -5.90 21.18
N ALA A 428 -21.41 -6.44 21.20
CA ALA A 428 -20.19 -5.65 21.04
C ALA A 428 -19.99 -5.13 19.62
N ILE A 429 -20.54 -5.83 18.62
CA ILE A 429 -20.39 -5.52 17.19
C ILE A 429 -21.68 -5.05 16.52
N ALA A 430 -22.77 -4.87 17.28
CA ALA A 430 -24.09 -4.54 16.75
C ALA A 430 -24.11 -3.27 15.89
N GLU A 431 -23.37 -2.23 16.31
CA GLU A 431 -23.23 -0.96 15.58
C GLU A 431 -22.60 -1.14 14.18
N LEU A 432 -21.89 -2.24 13.95
CA LEU A 432 -21.24 -2.52 12.66
C LEU A 432 -22.22 -3.06 11.60
N PHE A 433 -23.38 -3.57 12.00
CA PHE A 433 -24.36 -4.19 11.08
C PHE A 433 -25.07 -3.18 10.17
N ALA A 434 -25.17 -1.93 10.61
CA ALA A 434 -25.82 -0.85 9.86
C ALA A 434 -24.89 -0.21 8.80
N ALA A 435 -23.59 -0.50 8.83
CA ALA A 435 -22.62 0.13 7.93
C ALA A 435 -22.40 -0.71 6.66
N GLU A 436 -22.44 -0.04 5.50
CA GLU A 436 -21.92 -0.60 4.26
C GLU A 436 -20.38 -0.55 4.29
N ASP A 437 -19.80 -1.68 4.67
CA ASP A 437 -18.37 -1.92 4.62
C ASP A 437 -18.09 -3.37 4.25
N SER A 438 -17.59 -3.56 3.03
CA SER A 438 -17.43 -4.88 2.47
C SER A 438 -16.40 -5.75 3.21
N ALA A 439 -15.37 -5.14 3.80
CA ALA A 439 -14.32 -5.86 4.51
C ALA A 439 -14.78 -6.24 5.92
N VAL A 440 -15.49 -5.35 6.62
CA VAL A 440 -16.10 -5.65 7.92
C VAL A 440 -17.19 -6.72 7.77
N ALA A 441 -18.06 -6.59 6.76
CA ALA A 441 -19.15 -7.53 6.51
C ALA A 441 -18.64 -8.96 6.30
N ILE A 442 -17.60 -9.16 5.48
CA ILE A 442 -17.06 -10.50 5.21
C ILE A 442 -16.41 -11.11 6.45
N LEU A 443 -15.72 -10.30 7.27
CA LEU A 443 -15.10 -10.76 8.52
C LEU A 443 -16.15 -11.17 9.55
N ILE A 444 -17.22 -10.40 9.73
CA ILE A 444 -18.31 -10.74 10.66
C ILE A 444 -19.06 -12.00 10.19
N ALA A 445 -19.36 -12.09 8.90
CA ALA A 445 -20.03 -13.27 8.34
C ALA A 445 -19.18 -14.54 8.48
N ASP A 446 -17.86 -14.44 8.29
CA ASP A 446 -16.94 -15.56 8.53
C ASP A 446 -16.85 -15.93 10.01
N ALA A 447 -16.73 -14.94 10.90
CA ALA A 447 -16.74 -15.17 12.34
C ALA A 447 -18.02 -15.89 12.81
N LYS A 448 -19.19 -15.53 12.25
CA LYS A 448 -20.45 -16.24 12.50
C LYS A 448 -20.39 -17.69 12.00
N ARG A 449 -19.92 -17.92 10.76
CA ARG A 449 -19.78 -19.28 10.20
C ARG A 449 -18.89 -20.17 11.07
N LEU A 450 -17.84 -19.60 11.64
CA LEU A 450 -16.92 -20.27 12.56
C LEU A 450 -17.49 -20.46 13.99
N GLY A 451 -18.71 -20.00 14.27
CA GLY A 451 -19.32 -20.09 15.60
C GLY A 451 -18.70 -19.13 16.63
N LEU A 452 -17.93 -18.13 16.19
CA LEU A 452 -17.25 -17.18 17.06
C LEU A 452 -18.16 -16.03 17.53
N VAL A 453 -19.35 -15.85 16.94
CA VAL A 453 -20.29 -14.79 17.36
C VAL A 453 -21.36 -15.36 18.27
N GLN A 454 -21.41 -14.89 19.52
CA GLN A 454 -22.44 -15.22 20.50
C GLN A 454 -23.64 -14.29 20.35
N GLY A 455 -24.71 -14.79 19.73
CA GLY A 455 -25.96 -14.07 19.49
C GLY A 455 -26.28 -13.93 17.99
N ALA A 456 -27.40 -13.29 17.68
CA ALA A 456 -27.82 -13.05 16.30
C ALA A 456 -27.04 -11.89 15.68
N ILE A 457 -26.75 -11.97 14.38
CA ILE A 457 -26.24 -10.83 13.59
C ILE A 457 -27.33 -10.38 12.61
N ASP A 458 -27.33 -9.10 12.26
CA ASP A 458 -28.16 -8.57 11.18
C ASP A 458 -27.30 -8.40 9.91
N GLN A 459 -27.63 -9.14 8.85
CA GLN A 459 -26.94 -9.08 7.55
C GLN A 459 -27.75 -8.31 6.49
N ARG A 460 -28.94 -7.78 6.81
CA ARG A 460 -29.87 -7.20 5.80
C ARG A 460 -29.22 -6.11 4.97
N THR A 461 -28.47 -5.21 5.61
CA THR A 461 -27.75 -4.12 4.94
C THR A 461 -26.75 -4.66 3.91
N TRP A 462 -26.01 -5.70 4.25
CA TRP A 462 -24.99 -6.27 3.36
C TRP A 462 -25.61 -7.14 2.28
N ASP A 463 -26.64 -7.91 2.61
CA ASP A 463 -27.35 -8.80 1.70
C ASP A 463 -28.15 -8.03 0.64
N ALA A 464 -28.47 -6.76 0.87
CA ALA A 464 -29.00 -5.85 -0.16
C ALA A 464 -28.06 -5.71 -1.38
N SER A 465 -26.76 -5.98 -1.21
CA SER A 465 -25.77 -5.97 -2.29
C SER A 465 -25.68 -7.26 -3.11
N LEU A 466 -26.52 -8.28 -2.84
CA LEU A 466 -26.53 -9.55 -3.59
C LEU A 466 -27.26 -9.40 -4.94
N THR A 467 -26.82 -8.43 -5.73
CA THR A 467 -27.37 -8.03 -7.02
C THR A 467 -26.24 -7.81 -8.03
N LYS A 468 -26.58 -7.62 -9.32
CA LYS A 468 -25.57 -7.32 -10.35
C LYS A 468 -24.94 -5.95 -10.12
N GLU A 469 -25.72 -5.01 -9.61
CA GLU A 469 -25.30 -3.66 -9.23
C GLU A 469 -24.37 -3.70 -8.01
N GLY A 470 -24.66 -4.56 -7.01
CA GLY A 470 -23.78 -4.74 -5.86
C GLY A 470 -22.41 -5.31 -6.22
N LEU A 471 -22.30 -6.12 -7.28
CA LEU A 471 -21.01 -6.54 -7.85
C LEU A 471 -20.23 -5.41 -8.53
N ARG A 472 -20.82 -4.21 -8.66
CA ARG A 472 -20.15 -2.99 -9.15
C ARG A 472 -20.05 -1.91 -8.08
N SER A 473 -20.68 -2.05 -6.92
CA SER A 473 -20.62 -1.07 -5.84
C SER A 473 -19.41 -1.28 -4.92
N SER A 474 -19.27 -0.41 -3.91
CA SER A 474 -18.30 -0.57 -2.82
C SER A 474 -18.46 -1.87 -2.02
N MET A 475 -19.60 -2.56 -2.15
CA MET A 475 -19.91 -3.85 -1.51
C MET A 475 -19.56 -5.08 -2.36
N TRP A 476 -18.88 -4.90 -3.51
CA TRP A 476 -18.56 -6.00 -4.44
C TRP A 476 -17.85 -7.18 -3.76
N LEU A 477 -16.96 -6.91 -2.79
CA LEU A 477 -16.16 -7.95 -2.14
C LEU A 477 -17.06 -8.87 -1.30
N TYR A 478 -18.03 -8.33 -0.57
CA TYR A 478 -19.01 -9.09 0.20
C TYR A 478 -19.98 -9.79 -0.75
N SER A 479 -20.52 -9.05 -1.73
CA SER A 479 -21.46 -9.58 -2.72
C SER A 479 -20.91 -10.81 -3.45
N TYR A 480 -19.63 -10.79 -3.78
CA TYR A 480 -18.93 -11.90 -4.44
C TYR A 480 -18.46 -12.99 -3.46
N GLU A 481 -17.66 -12.64 -2.43
CA GLU A 481 -17.05 -13.64 -1.55
C GLU A 481 -18.09 -14.38 -0.72
N SER A 482 -19.18 -13.71 -0.32
CA SER A 482 -20.24 -14.37 0.42
C SER A 482 -20.97 -15.42 -0.41
N ALA A 483 -21.12 -15.20 -1.71
CA ALA A 483 -21.67 -16.19 -2.64
C ALA A 483 -20.69 -17.35 -2.88
N LEU A 484 -19.40 -17.06 -3.05
CA LEU A 484 -18.36 -18.07 -3.23
C LEU A 484 -18.24 -19.00 -2.01
N LYS A 485 -18.35 -18.45 -0.79
CA LYS A 485 -18.09 -19.17 0.46
C LYS A 485 -19.35 -19.56 1.24
N GLY A 486 -20.54 -19.23 0.74
CA GLY A 486 -21.81 -19.49 1.43
C GLY A 486 -21.94 -18.72 2.74
N LEU A 487 -21.53 -17.45 2.78
CA LEU A 487 -21.56 -16.60 3.98
C LEU A 487 -22.79 -15.67 4.07
N ASN A 488 -23.52 -15.50 2.97
CA ASN A 488 -24.74 -14.68 2.96
C ASN A 488 -25.94 -15.43 3.55
N ALA A 489 -26.91 -14.71 4.10
CA ALA A 489 -28.08 -15.35 4.73
C ALA A 489 -29.05 -15.92 3.69
N ALA A 490 -29.08 -15.36 2.48
CA ALA A 490 -29.98 -15.77 1.40
C ALA A 490 -29.59 -17.11 0.74
N GLY A 491 -28.36 -17.60 0.92
CA GLY A 491 -27.84 -18.79 0.24
C GLY A 491 -27.77 -18.67 -1.28
N THR A 492 -27.84 -17.45 -1.83
CA THR A 492 -27.93 -17.21 -3.27
C THR A 492 -26.55 -16.95 -3.89
N THR A 493 -26.38 -17.48 -5.10
CA THR A 493 -25.22 -17.24 -5.98
C THR A 493 -25.64 -16.74 -7.35
N ALA A 494 -26.94 -16.57 -7.60
CA ALA A 494 -27.51 -16.31 -8.92
C ALA A 494 -27.03 -14.99 -9.53
N HIS A 495 -26.85 -13.94 -8.71
CA HIS A 495 -26.34 -12.64 -9.16
C HIS A 495 -24.88 -12.73 -9.64
N VAL A 496 -24.08 -13.65 -9.08
CA VAL A 496 -22.69 -13.90 -9.47
C VAL A 496 -22.62 -14.81 -10.70
N THR A 497 -23.30 -15.96 -10.67
CA THR A 497 -23.25 -16.96 -11.75
C THR A 497 -23.79 -16.41 -13.07
N SER A 498 -24.77 -15.52 -13.02
CA SER A 498 -25.34 -14.87 -14.21
C SER A 498 -24.60 -13.60 -14.67
N ASP A 499 -23.60 -13.12 -13.92
CA ASP A 499 -22.81 -11.96 -14.31
C ASP A 499 -21.71 -12.37 -15.31
N PRO A 500 -21.56 -11.66 -16.44
CA PRO A 500 -20.63 -12.05 -17.50
C PRO A 500 -19.15 -11.97 -17.09
N TYR A 501 -18.81 -11.23 -16.03
CA TYR A 501 -17.44 -11.10 -15.55
C TYR A 501 -17.20 -11.85 -14.25
N PHE A 502 -18.11 -11.76 -13.28
CA PHE A 502 -17.97 -12.43 -12.00
C PHE A 502 -18.30 -13.92 -12.06
N GLY A 503 -19.16 -14.35 -12.98
CA GLY A 503 -19.42 -15.78 -13.24
C GLY A 503 -18.14 -16.55 -13.61
N PRO A 504 -17.34 -16.08 -14.57
CA PRO A 504 -16.02 -16.66 -14.87
C PRO A 504 -15.03 -16.67 -13.70
N LEU A 505 -15.06 -15.65 -12.82
CA LEU A 505 -14.23 -15.63 -11.60
C LEU A 505 -14.65 -16.73 -10.63
N LEU A 506 -15.96 -16.86 -10.40
CA LEU A 506 -16.55 -17.89 -9.55
C LEU A 506 -16.23 -19.29 -10.08
N ALA A 507 -16.36 -19.51 -11.39
CA ALA A 507 -16.06 -20.79 -12.05
C ALA A 507 -14.57 -21.19 -11.99
N GLN A 508 -13.66 -20.26 -11.64
CA GLN A 508 -12.24 -20.51 -11.47
C GLN A 508 -11.80 -20.54 -10.01
N ASP A 509 -12.74 -20.51 -9.06
CA ASP A 509 -12.52 -20.45 -7.61
C ASP A 509 -11.57 -19.31 -7.22
N VAL A 510 -11.71 -18.16 -7.89
CA VAL A 510 -10.96 -16.95 -7.54
C VAL A 510 -11.50 -16.44 -6.22
N GLU A 511 -10.67 -16.40 -5.20
CA GLU A 511 -11.04 -15.82 -3.90
C GLU A 511 -10.17 -14.61 -3.59
N PHE A 512 -10.75 -13.66 -2.88
CA PHE A 512 -10.15 -12.43 -2.40
C PHE A 512 -10.02 -12.38 -0.88
N TYR A 513 -10.61 -13.35 -0.19
CA TYR A 513 -10.60 -13.50 1.24
C TYR A 513 -10.27 -14.94 1.66
N ARG A 514 -9.46 -15.11 2.70
CA ARG A 514 -9.17 -16.40 3.32
C ARG A 514 -9.46 -16.37 4.81
N SER A 515 -10.17 -17.39 5.28
CA SER A 515 -10.56 -17.54 6.69
C SER A 515 -9.42 -18.12 7.53
N GLY A 516 -9.36 -17.71 8.80
CA GLY A 516 -8.43 -18.26 9.79
C GLY A 516 -6.95 -17.91 9.56
N SER A 517 -6.08 -18.65 10.23
CA SER A 517 -4.63 -18.41 10.31
C SER A 517 -3.77 -19.44 9.57
N SER A 518 -4.38 -20.37 8.81
CA SER A 518 -3.69 -21.48 8.14
C SER A 518 -2.62 -21.09 7.12
N HIS A 519 -2.70 -19.87 6.60
CA HIS A 519 -1.75 -19.29 5.65
C HIS A 519 -0.56 -18.59 6.34
N LEU A 520 -0.60 -18.47 7.68
CA LEU A 520 0.44 -17.82 8.46
C LEU A 520 1.40 -18.87 9.01
N ASN A 521 2.69 -18.58 8.94
CA ASN A 521 3.73 -19.45 9.47
C ASN A 521 4.89 -18.60 9.99
N ARG A 522 5.35 -18.88 11.22
CA ARG A 522 6.46 -18.14 11.85
C ARG A 522 7.74 -18.19 11.01
N GLY A 523 8.12 -19.36 10.50
CA GLY A 523 9.33 -19.53 9.70
C GLY A 523 9.27 -18.74 8.39
N THR A 524 8.18 -18.89 7.63
CA THR A 524 7.96 -18.12 6.39
C THR A 524 7.93 -16.62 6.66
N PHE A 525 7.33 -16.20 7.77
CA PHE A 525 7.28 -14.80 8.17
C PHE A 525 8.68 -14.23 8.50
N LEU A 526 9.47 -14.93 9.31
CA LEU A 526 10.83 -14.50 9.66
C LEU A 526 11.75 -14.45 8.43
N LEU A 527 11.63 -15.44 7.53
CA LEU A 527 12.34 -15.43 6.25
C LEU A 527 11.96 -14.20 5.42
N ARG A 528 10.66 -13.87 5.36
CA ARG A 528 10.16 -12.70 4.63
C ARG A 528 10.74 -11.40 5.17
N LEU A 529 10.73 -11.21 6.50
CA LEU A 529 11.33 -10.03 7.13
C LEU A 529 12.83 -9.91 6.82
N ARG A 530 13.56 -11.03 6.80
CA ARG A 530 14.99 -11.04 6.43
C ARG A 530 15.18 -10.59 4.99
N LEU A 531 14.41 -11.16 4.06
CA LEU A 531 14.47 -10.81 2.64
C LEU A 531 14.08 -9.33 2.39
N GLU A 532 13.09 -8.81 3.11
CA GLU A 532 12.73 -7.39 3.02
C GLU A 532 13.85 -6.45 3.47
N ARG A 533 14.56 -6.78 4.56
CA ARG A 533 15.71 -5.99 5.02
C ARG A 533 16.83 -5.98 3.98
N VAL A 534 17.17 -7.15 3.45
CA VAL A 534 18.18 -7.28 2.38
C VAL A 534 17.77 -6.47 1.14
N ARG A 535 16.50 -6.52 0.74
CA ARG A 535 15.99 -5.73 -0.40
C ARG A 535 16.09 -4.23 -0.16
N GLN A 536 15.75 -3.75 1.04
CA GLN A 536 15.86 -2.33 1.37
C GLN A 536 17.31 -1.84 1.30
N GLN A 537 18.26 -2.66 1.77
CA GLN A 537 19.69 -2.36 1.67
C GLN A 537 20.16 -2.31 0.21
N LEU A 538 19.78 -3.30 -0.61
CA LEU A 538 20.12 -3.32 -2.04
C LEU A 538 19.51 -2.12 -2.79
N GLN A 539 18.27 -1.75 -2.47
CA GLN A 539 17.62 -0.58 -3.05
C GLN A 539 18.32 0.72 -2.64
N GLN A 540 18.79 0.82 -1.40
CA GLN A 540 19.56 1.98 -0.94
C GLN A 540 20.89 2.09 -1.70
N ALA A 541 21.64 1.00 -1.82
CA ALA A 541 22.89 0.97 -2.59
C ALA A 541 22.67 1.36 -4.06
N ALA A 542 21.62 0.81 -4.68
CA ALA A 542 21.26 1.12 -6.06
C ALA A 542 20.87 2.60 -6.28
N VAL A 543 20.19 3.21 -5.31
CA VAL A 543 19.90 4.65 -5.36
C VAL A 543 21.17 5.46 -5.19
N GLN A 544 22.17 5.02 -4.43
CA GLN A 544 23.43 5.77 -4.23
C GLN A 544 24.37 5.71 -5.45
N GLU A 545 24.48 4.55 -6.12
CA GLU A 545 25.47 4.35 -7.19
C GLU A 545 25.02 4.81 -8.60
N ASP A 546 23.87 5.49 -8.72
CA ASP A 546 23.24 5.82 -10.01
C ASP A 546 22.94 4.58 -10.90
N LEU A 547 23.06 3.37 -10.34
CA LEU A 547 22.78 2.09 -11.00
C LEU A 547 21.29 1.83 -11.23
N ALA A 548 20.39 2.78 -10.89
CA ALA A 548 18.97 2.70 -11.18
C ALA A 548 18.66 2.47 -12.68
N ASP A 549 19.62 2.76 -13.56
CA ASP A 549 19.57 2.47 -15.00
C ASP A 549 19.78 0.98 -15.35
N GLU A 550 20.50 0.21 -14.53
CA GLU A 550 20.78 -1.23 -14.72
C GLU A 550 19.72 -2.16 -14.12
N PHE A 551 18.86 -1.67 -13.24
CA PHE A 551 17.75 -2.44 -12.65
C PHE A 551 16.62 -2.65 -13.66
N VAL A 552 16.70 -3.74 -14.40
CA VAL A 552 15.64 -4.16 -15.34
C VAL A 552 14.51 -4.87 -14.60
N ASP A 553 14.80 -5.67 -13.57
CA ASP A 553 13.83 -6.43 -12.75
C ASP A 553 14.60 -7.01 -11.53
N PHE A 554 14.04 -7.00 -10.30
CA PHE A 554 14.63 -7.75 -9.16
C PHE A 554 14.20 -9.21 -9.25
N GLU A 555 15.09 -10.11 -9.67
CA GLU A 555 14.85 -11.55 -9.72
C GLU A 555 15.25 -12.22 -8.39
N ASP A 556 14.67 -13.40 -8.13
CA ASP A 556 14.92 -14.18 -6.92
C ASP A 556 16.37 -14.71 -6.94
N ALA A 557 17.14 -14.45 -5.89
CA ALA A 557 18.51 -14.95 -5.73
C ALA A 557 18.54 -16.42 -5.27
N SER A 558 17.50 -17.20 -5.59
CA SER A 558 17.33 -18.59 -5.13
C SER A 558 17.85 -19.64 -6.12
N GLU A 559 18.30 -19.23 -7.32
CA GLU A 559 19.05 -20.10 -8.23
C GLU A 559 20.56 -19.88 -8.06
N GLY A 560 21.08 -20.37 -6.93
CA GLY A 560 22.50 -20.40 -6.62
C GLY A 560 22.67 -20.48 -5.12
N GLU A 561 22.98 -21.67 -4.59
CA GLU A 561 23.52 -21.80 -3.24
C GLU A 561 24.72 -20.84 -3.11
N PRO A 562 24.69 -19.87 -2.19
CA PRO A 562 25.90 -19.21 -1.78
C PRO A 562 26.58 -20.17 -0.80
N ASP A 563 27.47 -21.00 -1.34
CA ASP A 563 28.57 -21.57 -0.57
C ASP A 563 29.37 -20.39 -0.01
N GLY A 564 29.27 -20.15 1.29
CA GLY A 564 29.96 -19.04 1.94
C GLY A 564 29.20 -18.48 3.13
N ALA A 565 29.53 -19.01 4.31
CA ALA A 565 29.19 -18.41 5.58
C ALA A 565 29.61 -16.93 5.62
N PHE A 566 28.63 -16.04 5.69
CA PHE A 566 28.83 -14.70 6.23
C PHE A 566 28.06 -14.59 7.54
N ASP A 567 28.79 -14.89 8.62
CA ASP A 567 28.46 -14.45 9.97
C ASP A 567 28.53 -12.93 10.02
N PHE A 568 27.40 -12.29 10.33
CA PHE A 568 27.41 -10.98 10.98
C PHE A 568 26.30 -10.93 12.02
N TYR A 569 26.76 -10.66 13.25
CA TYR A 569 26.00 -10.50 14.49
C TYR A 569 24.93 -9.41 14.43
#